data_AF-A0A1J5PJQ2-F1
#
_entry.id   AF-A0A1J5PJQ2-F1
#
_cell.length_a   1.000
_cell.length_b   1.000
_cell.length_c   1.000
_cell.angle_alpha   90.00
_cell.angle_beta   90.00
_cell.angle_gamma   90.00
#
_symmetry.space_group_name_H-M   'P 1'
#
loop_
_entity.id
_entity.type
_entity.pdbx_description
1 polymer ?
#
loop_
_entity_poly.entity_id
_entity_poly.type
_entity_poly.pdbx_seq_one_letter_code
_entity_poly.pdbx_strand_id
1 'polypeptide(L)'
;MGRHCRSIFLQQFQVFGDPERSKEHFDMYKDMLPAKENWFSNRFLTIGYYALVDFFETNPNPDQFAESCQWRGLDDLPDLKLDHALILKTALDTLRLQLNYQPIGYNLMPKEFTMPELQKLYEAILDKKLDRRNFQRRMLGFGILTRSDEPRKGGAHKAPYLYSFDLKNYEAALKEGFKGGW
;
A
#
# COMPACT_ATOMS: atom_id res chain seq x y z
N MET A 1 -3.29 2.69 24.70
CA MET A 1 -3.38 3.97 23.96
C MET A 1 -3.41 3.61 22.48
N GLY A 2 -4.61 3.56 21.88
CA GLY A 2 -4.80 3.08 20.51
C GLY A 2 -4.16 4.03 19.51
N ARG A 3 -3.50 3.47 18.48
CA ARG A 3 -2.95 4.23 17.36
C ARG A 3 -4.12 4.91 16.66
N HIS A 4 -4.34 6.19 16.95
CA HIS A 4 -5.28 6.98 16.18
C HIS A 4 -4.69 7.13 14.77
N CYS A 5 -5.54 7.01 13.76
CA CYS A 5 -5.28 7.23 12.34
C CYS A 5 -4.77 8.67 12.09
N ARG A 6 -3.55 8.99 12.56
CA ARG A 6 -2.94 10.34 12.48
C ARG A 6 -1.71 10.38 11.58
N SER A 7 -1.27 9.24 11.04
CA SER A 7 -0.25 9.20 10.00
C SER A 7 -0.53 8.04 9.03
N ILE A 8 -1.50 8.22 8.14
CA ILE A 8 -1.64 7.32 6.98
C ILE A 8 -0.40 7.52 6.12
N PHE A 9 0.29 6.43 5.79
CA PHE A 9 1.33 6.44 4.78
C PHE A 9 0.63 6.73 3.46
N LEU A 10 0.87 7.91 2.91
CA LEU A 10 0.25 8.41 1.70
C LEU A 10 1.35 8.90 0.78
N GLN A 11 1.38 8.35 -0.44
CA GLN A 11 2.46 8.62 -1.38
C GLN A 11 1.87 8.97 -2.75
N GLN A 12 2.24 10.14 -3.26
CA GLN A 12 2.00 10.48 -4.65
C GLN A 12 2.92 9.62 -5.52
N PHE A 13 2.37 8.98 -6.55
CA PHE A 13 3.16 8.09 -7.40
C PHE A 13 3.18 8.52 -8.87
N GLN A 14 2.11 9.13 -9.39
CA GLN A 14 2.07 9.54 -10.79
C GLN A 14 1.00 10.61 -11.05
N VAL A 15 1.20 11.41 -12.10
CA VAL A 15 0.15 12.23 -12.70
C VAL A 15 -0.28 11.60 -14.03
N PHE A 16 -1.58 11.36 -14.19
CA PHE A 16 -2.20 10.80 -15.38
C PHE A 16 -2.82 11.94 -16.18
N GLY A 17 -2.27 12.22 -17.36
CA GLY A 17 -2.67 13.35 -18.19
C GLY A 17 -2.65 13.08 -19.69
N ASP A 18 -2.66 11.80 -20.08
CA ASP A 18 -2.84 11.37 -21.47
C ASP A 18 -4.12 12.03 -22.03
N PRO A 19 -4.05 12.75 -23.17
CA PRO A 19 -5.22 13.42 -23.76
C PRO A 19 -6.38 12.47 -24.08
N GLU A 20 -6.13 11.19 -24.36
CA GLU A 20 -7.15 10.24 -24.81
C GLU A 20 -7.73 9.39 -23.66
N ARG A 21 -7.28 9.58 -22.41
CA ARG A 21 -7.71 8.74 -21.26
C ARG A 21 -9.19 8.78 -20.93
N SER A 22 -9.90 9.84 -21.33
CA SER A 22 -11.34 10.00 -21.13
C SER A 22 -12.17 9.65 -22.37
N LYS A 23 -11.53 9.29 -23.50
CA LYS A 23 -12.21 9.11 -24.79
C LYS A 23 -13.33 8.08 -24.73
N GLU A 24 -13.06 6.92 -24.14
CA GLU A 24 -14.04 5.83 -24.02
C GLU A 24 -15.29 6.28 -23.26
N HIS A 25 -15.12 7.03 -22.17
CA HIS A 25 -16.24 7.58 -21.39
C HIS A 25 -16.95 8.72 -22.09
N PHE A 26 -16.20 9.60 -22.77
CA PHE A 26 -16.80 10.62 -23.62
C PHE A 26 -17.72 9.96 -24.66
N ASP A 27 -17.26 8.92 -25.35
CA ASP A 27 -18.06 8.21 -26.36
C ASP A 27 -19.30 7.52 -25.77
N MET A 28 -19.23 7.01 -24.53
CA MET A 28 -20.38 6.42 -23.84
C MET A 28 -21.46 7.44 -23.45
N TYR A 29 -21.05 8.66 -23.07
CA TYR A 29 -21.98 9.67 -22.51
C TYR A 29 -22.27 10.85 -23.45
N LYS A 30 -21.65 10.93 -24.63
CA LYS A 30 -21.80 12.06 -25.57
C LYS A 30 -23.24 12.38 -25.94
N ASP A 31 -24.09 11.37 -26.04
CA ASP A 31 -25.50 11.51 -26.44
C ASP A 31 -26.45 11.57 -25.23
N MET A 32 -25.95 11.36 -24.01
CA MET A 32 -26.75 11.36 -22.77
C MET A 32 -26.79 12.72 -22.06
N LEU A 33 -25.85 13.61 -22.36
CA LEU A 33 -25.75 14.94 -21.75
C LEU A 33 -25.68 16.02 -22.84
N PRO A 34 -26.36 17.16 -22.68
CA PRO A 34 -26.20 18.30 -23.58
C PRO A 34 -24.72 18.68 -23.71
N ALA A 35 -24.25 19.00 -24.92
CA ALA A 35 -22.83 19.27 -25.17
C ALA A 35 -22.25 20.38 -24.26
N LYS A 36 -23.06 21.36 -23.84
CA LYS A 36 -22.66 22.44 -22.92
C LYS A 36 -22.51 22.00 -21.45
N GLU A 37 -23.12 20.88 -21.07
CA GLU A 37 -23.15 20.32 -19.71
C GLU A 37 -22.32 19.04 -19.60
N ASN A 38 -21.90 18.48 -20.74
CA ASN A 38 -21.13 17.26 -20.80
C ASN A 38 -19.67 17.51 -20.41
N TRP A 39 -19.41 17.50 -19.10
CA TRP A 39 -18.07 17.71 -18.56
C TRP A 39 -17.06 16.63 -18.98
N PHE A 40 -17.51 15.42 -19.38
CA PHE A 40 -16.64 14.37 -19.92
C PHE A 40 -15.96 14.76 -21.25
N SER A 41 -16.43 15.82 -21.91
CA SER A 41 -15.77 16.40 -23.10
C SER A 41 -14.49 17.18 -22.79
N ASN A 42 -14.22 17.45 -21.52
CA ASN A 42 -13.01 18.17 -21.10
C ASN A 42 -11.80 17.25 -20.95
N ARG A 43 -10.62 17.87 -20.88
CA ARG A 43 -9.38 17.18 -20.52
C ARG A 43 -9.29 17.01 -19.01
N PHE A 44 -8.96 15.79 -18.56
CA PHE A 44 -8.78 15.48 -17.14
C PHE A 44 -7.32 15.20 -16.78
N LEU A 45 -6.86 15.83 -15.71
CA LEU A 45 -5.61 15.48 -15.03
C LEU A 45 -5.94 14.79 -13.71
N THR A 46 -5.40 13.61 -13.49
CA THR A 46 -5.55 12.87 -12.22
C THR A 46 -4.19 12.76 -11.54
N ILE A 47 -4.12 13.13 -10.26
CA ILE A 47 -2.93 12.92 -9.44
C ILE A 47 -3.17 11.65 -8.62
N GLY A 48 -2.39 10.60 -8.91
CA GLY A 48 -2.49 9.31 -8.26
C GLY A 48 -1.75 9.29 -6.93
N TYR A 49 -2.46 8.87 -5.89
CA TYR A 49 -1.91 8.54 -4.57
C TYR A 49 -2.25 7.10 -4.22
N TYR A 50 -1.36 6.43 -3.49
CA TYR A 50 -1.70 5.20 -2.80
C TYR A 50 -1.50 5.39 -1.29
N ALA A 51 -2.32 4.68 -0.52
CA ALA A 51 -2.28 4.69 0.93
C ALA A 51 -2.08 3.27 1.48
N LEU A 52 -1.38 3.15 2.60
CA LEU A 52 -1.17 1.88 3.30
C LEU A 52 -1.71 2.02 4.73
N VAL A 53 -2.65 1.15 5.07
CA VAL A 53 -3.39 1.17 6.34
C VAL A 53 -3.48 -0.24 6.92
N ASP A 54 -3.57 -0.33 8.24
CA ASP A 54 -3.76 -1.60 8.94
C ASP A 54 -5.18 -2.11 8.66
N PHE A 55 -5.27 -3.27 8.02
CA PHE A 55 -6.54 -3.91 7.66
C PHE A 55 -7.45 -4.15 8.87
N PHE A 56 -6.89 -4.51 10.03
CA PHE A 56 -7.66 -4.83 11.23
C PHE A 56 -8.10 -3.58 11.99
N GLU A 57 -7.38 -2.47 11.85
CA GLU A 57 -7.73 -1.19 12.48
C GLU A 57 -8.58 -0.28 11.54
N THR A 58 -8.80 -0.68 10.28
CA THR A 58 -9.51 0.14 9.28
C THR A 58 -10.85 -0.46 8.89
N ASN A 59 -11.92 0.28 9.16
CA ASN A 59 -13.27 -0.05 8.69
C ASN A 59 -13.65 0.84 7.48
N PRO A 60 -13.76 0.30 6.26
CA PRO A 60 -14.26 1.02 5.10
C PRO A 60 -15.69 1.48 5.36
N ASN A 61 -15.94 2.79 5.25
CA ASN A 61 -17.29 3.34 5.34
C ASN A 61 -17.53 4.21 4.11
N PRO A 62 -18.67 4.04 3.42
CA PRO A 62 -19.05 4.95 2.35
C PRO A 62 -19.28 6.35 2.92
N ASP A 63 -18.94 7.36 2.13
CA ASP A 63 -19.35 8.73 2.41
C ASP A 63 -20.76 9.00 1.84
N GLN A 64 -21.19 10.26 1.87
CA GLN A 64 -22.50 10.67 1.35
C GLN A 64 -22.67 10.49 -0.17
N PHE A 65 -21.61 10.19 -0.91
CA PHE A 65 -21.62 10.06 -2.36
C PHE A 65 -21.44 8.61 -2.83
N ALA A 66 -21.03 7.70 -1.95
CA ALA A 66 -20.78 6.30 -2.28
C ALA A 66 -21.90 5.39 -1.76
N GLU A 67 -22.39 4.48 -2.59
CA GLU A 67 -23.33 3.43 -2.15
C GLU A 67 -22.64 2.33 -1.32
N SER A 68 -21.36 2.08 -1.61
CA SER A 68 -20.56 1.07 -0.90
C SER A 68 -19.08 1.44 -0.88
N CYS A 69 -18.39 0.99 0.17
CA CYS A 69 -16.95 1.07 0.33
C CYS A 69 -16.52 -0.21 1.04
N GLN A 70 -15.70 -1.04 0.39
CA GLN A 70 -15.36 -2.37 0.90
C GLN A 70 -13.96 -2.79 0.47
N TRP A 71 -13.33 -3.63 1.27
CA TRP A 71 -12.10 -4.31 0.89
C TRP A 71 -12.37 -5.35 -0.22
N ARG A 72 -11.50 -5.40 -1.22
CA ARG A 72 -11.51 -6.39 -2.30
C ARG A 72 -10.13 -6.99 -2.49
N GLY A 73 -10.08 -8.28 -2.82
CA GLY A 73 -8.85 -8.93 -3.27
C GLY A 73 -8.44 -8.39 -4.64
N LEU A 74 -7.14 -8.36 -4.93
CA LEU A 74 -6.64 -7.93 -6.25
C LEU A 74 -7.04 -8.90 -7.37
N ASP A 75 -7.39 -10.13 -7.00
CA ASP A 75 -7.88 -11.22 -7.83
C ASP A 75 -9.42 -11.23 -7.98
N ASP A 76 -10.14 -10.41 -7.20
CA ASP A 76 -11.61 -10.27 -7.22
C ASP A 76 -12.00 -8.80 -7.40
N LEU A 77 -11.49 -8.16 -8.45
CA LEU A 77 -11.84 -6.80 -8.82
C LEU A 77 -12.91 -6.77 -9.90
N PRO A 78 -13.94 -5.92 -9.76
CA PRO A 78 -14.88 -5.68 -10.85
C PRO A 78 -14.19 -4.89 -11.97
N ASP A 79 -14.88 -4.76 -13.11
CA ASP A 79 -14.47 -3.84 -14.17
C ASP A 79 -14.41 -2.41 -13.62
N LEU A 80 -13.19 -1.91 -13.46
CA LEU A 80 -12.95 -0.58 -12.95
C LEU A 80 -13.30 0.46 -14.02
N LYS A 81 -13.99 1.54 -13.61
CA LYS A 81 -14.41 2.60 -14.53
C LYS A 81 -13.22 3.41 -15.02
N LEU A 82 -13.36 4.05 -16.18
CA LEU A 82 -12.31 4.87 -16.81
C LEU A 82 -10.98 4.08 -16.89
N ASP A 83 -9.87 4.76 -16.67
CA ASP A 83 -8.53 4.19 -16.62
C ASP A 83 -8.13 3.75 -15.19
N HIS A 84 -9.07 3.52 -14.28
CA HIS A 84 -8.74 3.14 -12.89
C HIS A 84 -8.00 1.80 -12.80
N ALA A 85 -8.20 0.88 -13.75
CA ALA A 85 -7.39 -0.35 -13.84
C ALA A 85 -5.92 -0.05 -14.12
N LEU A 86 -5.63 0.92 -14.99
CA LEU A 86 -4.27 1.38 -15.24
C LEU A 86 -3.70 2.08 -14.00
N ILE A 87 -4.48 2.95 -13.34
CA ILE A 87 -4.07 3.65 -12.13
C ILE A 87 -3.70 2.65 -11.02
N LEU A 88 -4.56 1.65 -10.77
CA LEU A 88 -4.32 0.62 -9.76
C LEU A 88 -3.07 -0.21 -10.08
N LYS A 89 -2.93 -0.68 -11.33
CA LYS A 89 -1.74 -1.43 -11.76
C LYS A 89 -0.47 -0.61 -11.55
N THR A 90 -0.50 0.66 -11.94
CA THR A 90 0.63 1.59 -11.79
C THR A 90 0.98 1.86 -10.33
N ALA A 91 -0.03 1.99 -9.46
CA ALA A 91 0.16 2.14 -8.02
C ALA A 91 0.84 0.89 -7.42
N LEU A 92 0.37 -0.31 -7.80
CA LEU A 92 0.93 -1.57 -7.32
C LEU A 92 2.36 -1.79 -7.82
N ASP A 93 2.64 -1.52 -9.10
CA ASP A 93 3.98 -1.61 -9.68
C ASP A 93 4.95 -0.63 -9.00
N THR A 94 4.49 0.61 -8.73
CA THR A 94 5.28 1.61 -8.01
C THR A 94 5.54 1.19 -6.55
N LEU A 95 4.53 0.70 -5.84
CA LEU A 95 4.67 0.18 -4.48
C LEU A 95 5.70 -0.96 -4.41
N ARG A 96 5.63 -1.91 -5.36
CA ARG A 96 6.58 -3.03 -5.45
C ARG A 96 8.01 -2.55 -5.75
N LEU A 97 8.16 -1.54 -6.59
CA LEU A 97 9.45 -0.93 -6.88
C LEU A 97 10.02 -0.25 -5.62
N GLN A 98 9.19 0.50 -4.88
CA GLN A 98 9.59 1.23 -3.68
C GLN A 98 9.99 0.33 -2.52
N LEU A 99 9.39 -0.86 -2.39
CA LEU A 99 9.82 -1.85 -1.40
C LEU A 99 11.32 -2.16 -1.49
N ASN A 100 11.93 -2.01 -2.68
CA ASN A 100 13.36 -2.27 -2.88
C ASN A 100 14.29 -1.22 -2.28
N TYR A 101 13.79 -0.08 -1.81
CA TYR A 101 14.65 0.98 -1.31
C TYR A 101 14.02 1.86 -0.22
N GLN A 102 12.75 1.66 0.12
CA GLN A 102 12.10 2.36 1.22
C GLN A 102 11.55 1.39 2.26
N PRO A 103 11.64 1.75 3.55
CA PRO A 103 10.95 1.01 4.60
C PRO A 103 9.44 1.19 4.44
N ILE A 104 8.77 0.11 4.05
CA ILE A 104 7.31 0.02 3.97
C ILE A 104 6.87 -1.12 4.89
N GLY A 105 5.91 -0.85 5.76
CA GLY A 105 5.34 -1.85 6.66
C GLY A 105 4.96 -1.33 8.04
N TYR A 106 5.47 -0.18 8.48
CA TYR A 106 5.10 0.37 9.79
C TYR A 106 3.59 0.53 9.97
N ASN A 107 2.92 1.02 8.93
CA ASN A 107 1.47 1.20 8.91
C ASN A 107 0.65 -0.08 8.66
N LEU A 108 1.31 -1.16 8.27
CA LEU A 108 0.67 -2.43 7.88
C LEU A 108 0.83 -3.51 8.94
N MET A 109 1.66 -3.25 9.96
CA MET A 109 2.00 -4.24 10.97
C MET A 109 1.48 -3.82 12.36
N PRO A 110 1.13 -4.79 13.22
CA PRO A 110 0.89 -4.53 14.63
C PRO A 110 2.13 -3.92 15.30
N LYS A 111 1.97 -3.36 16.51
CA LYS A 111 3.09 -2.77 17.28
C LYS A 111 4.23 -3.77 17.49
N GLU A 112 3.88 -5.03 17.70
CA GLU A 112 4.82 -6.14 17.83
C GLU A 112 4.43 -7.24 16.85
N PHE A 113 5.42 -7.77 16.15
CA PHE A 113 5.25 -8.82 15.15
C PHE A 113 6.44 -9.75 15.12
N THR A 114 6.26 -10.89 14.46
CA THR A 114 7.31 -11.87 14.22
C THR A 114 7.93 -11.66 12.83
N MET A 115 9.19 -12.07 12.65
CA MET A 115 9.84 -12.01 11.34
C MET A 115 9.07 -12.75 10.22
N PRO A 116 8.44 -13.92 10.46
CA PRO A 116 7.57 -14.57 9.47
C PRO A 116 6.33 -13.76 9.11
N GLU A 117 5.72 -13.02 10.03
CA GLU A 117 4.58 -12.14 9.72
C GLU A 117 5.01 -10.99 8.82
N LEU A 118 6.15 -10.37 9.12
CA LEU A 118 6.73 -9.34 8.25
C LEU A 118 7.10 -9.90 6.87
N GLN A 119 7.63 -11.12 6.80
CA GLN A 119 7.91 -11.79 5.54
C GLN A 119 6.63 -11.99 4.72
N LYS A 120 5.55 -12.49 5.34
CA LYS A 120 4.27 -12.69 4.66
C LYS A 120 3.72 -11.39 4.08
N LEU A 121 3.85 -10.28 4.81
CA LEU A 121 3.46 -8.96 4.30
C LEU A 121 4.23 -8.61 3.01
N TYR A 122 5.55 -8.76 3.02
CA TYR A 122 6.39 -8.46 1.85
C TYR A 122 6.11 -9.41 0.68
N GLU A 123 5.93 -10.70 0.95
CA GLU A 123 5.54 -11.69 -0.07
C GLU A 123 4.19 -11.36 -0.71
N ALA A 124 3.21 -10.89 0.08
CA ALA A 124 1.89 -10.52 -0.42
C ALA A 124 1.95 -9.29 -1.35
N ILE A 125 2.74 -8.27 -1.00
CA ILE A 125 2.88 -7.09 -1.85
C ILE A 125 3.68 -7.41 -3.12
N LEU A 126 4.78 -8.17 -2.99
CA LEU A 126 5.66 -8.53 -4.11
C LEU A 126 5.10 -9.64 -5.00
N ASP A 127 4.04 -10.32 -4.56
CA ASP A 127 3.44 -11.48 -5.23
C ASP A 127 4.47 -12.57 -5.59
N LYS A 128 5.36 -12.86 -4.63
CA LYS A 128 6.38 -13.92 -4.77
C LYS A 128 6.85 -14.43 -3.42
N LYS A 129 7.37 -15.65 -3.40
CA LYS A 129 8.02 -16.22 -2.21
C LYS A 129 9.42 -15.65 -2.02
N LEU A 130 9.78 -15.39 -0.76
CA LEU A 130 11.08 -14.91 -0.36
C LEU A 130 11.83 -15.99 0.41
N ASP A 131 13.14 -16.10 0.18
CA ASP A 131 13.96 -16.96 1.02
C ASP A 131 14.02 -16.41 2.44
N ARG A 132 13.65 -17.24 3.41
CA ARG A 132 13.54 -16.85 4.83
C ARG A 132 14.86 -16.31 5.39
N ARG A 133 16.00 -16.94 5.07
CA ARG A 133 17.29 -16.57 5.64
C ARG A 133 17.77 -15.23 5.06
N ASN A 134 17.65 -15.06 3.76
CA ASN A 134 17.99 -13.81 3.08
C ASN A 134 17.11 -12.66 3.51
N PHE A 135 15.79 -12.88 3.60
CA PHE A 135 14.85 -11.87 4.09
C PHE A 135 15.20 -11.41 5.50
N GLN A 136 15.35 -12.35 6.44
CA GLN A 136 15.69 -12.03 7.82
C GLN A 136 17.04 -11.28 7.92
N ARG A 137 18.07 -11.75 7.21
CA ARG A 137 19.38 -11.09 7.19
C ARG A 137 19.29 -9.65 6.71
N ARG A 138 18.51 -9.39 5.65
CA ARG A 138 18.31 -8.05 5.09
C ARG A 138 17.54 -7.14 6.03
N MET A 139 16.40 -7.60 6.53
CA MET A 139 15.56 -6.79 7.43
C MET A 139 16.29 -6.37 8.71
N LEU A 140 17.11 -7.27 9.27
CA LEU A 140 17.97 -6.93 10.41
C LEU A 140 19.12 -6.00 10.00
N GLY A 141 19.69 -6.19 8.81
CA GLY A 141 20.76 -5.35 8.27
C GLY A 141 20.36 -3.90 8.04
N PHE A 142 19.07 -3.62 7.78
CA PHE A 142 18.57 -2.24 7.66
C PHE A 142 18.57 -1.48 8.99
N GLY A 143 18.66 -2.15 10.13
CA GLY A 143 18.71 -1.49 11.44
C GLY A 143 17.40 -0.79 11.84
N ILE A 144 16.28 -1.08 11.16
CA ILE A 144 14.96 -0.47 11.44
C ILE A 144 14.12 -1.28 12.43
N LEU A 145 14.65 -2.37 12.98
CA LEU A 145 13.92 -3.29 13.86
C LEU A 145 14.60 -3.39 15.23
N THR A 146 13.79 -3.31 16.28
CA THR A 146 14.19 -3.62 17.66
C THR A 146 13.63 -4.97 18.04
N ARG A 147 14.48 -5.89 18.49
CA ARG A 147 14.07 -7.21 19.00
C ARG A 147 13.62 -7.07 20.46
N SER A 148 12.47 -7.63 20.79
CA SER A 148 12.00 -7.76 22.17
C SER A 148 12.76 -8.87 22.91
N ASP A 149 12.99 -8.67 24.21
CA ASP A 149 13.60 -9.68 25.08
C ASP A 149 12.62 -10.83 25.39
N GLU A 150 11.31 -10.56 25.34
CA GLU A 150 10.27 -11.56 25.51
C GLU A 150 9.89 -12.20 24.16
N PRO A 151 10.01 -13.53 24.01
CA PRO A 151 9.45 -14.20 22.84
C PRO A 151 7.92 -14.24 22.92
N ARG A 152 7.25 -14.46 21.78
CA ARG A 152 5.78 -14.49 21.73
C ARG A 152 5.22 -15.53 22.71
N LYS A 153 4.41 -15.11 23.68
CA LYS A 153 3.78 -16.01 24.66
C LYS A 153 2.69 -16.85 23.97
N GLY A 154 2.71 -18.16 24.19
CA GLY A 154 1.71 -19.12 23.69
C GLY A 154 2.11 -19.85 22.40
N GLY A 155 2.46 -21.13 22.54
CA GLY A 155 2.73 -22.07 21.45
C GLY A 155 3.52 -23.29 21.91
N ALA A 156 3.25 -24.47 21.35
CA ALA A 156 3.91 -25.75 21.71
C ALA A 156 5.36 -25.90 21.20
N HIS A 157 5.88 -24.89 20.49
CA HIS A 157 7.23 -24.88 19.90
C HIS A 157 8.02 -23.64 20.34
N LYS A 158 9.33 -23.63 20.09
CA LYS A 158 10.23 -22.51 20.40
C LYS A 158 9.63 -21.21 19.87
N ALA A 159 9.15 -20.37 20.79
CA ALA A 159 8.42 -19.17 20.45
C ALA A 159 9.30 -18.22 19.61
N PRO A 160 8.77 -17.67 18.50
CA PRO A 160 9.51 -16.71 17.69
C PRO A 160 9.77 -15.44 18.50
N TYR A 161 10.91 -14.79 18.22
CA TYR A 161 11.18 -13.45 18.73
C TYR A 161 10.14 -12.46 18.20
N LEU A 162 9.75 -11.54 19.07
CA LEU A 162 8.97 -10.36 18.70
C LEU A 162 9.91 -9.23 18.30
N TYR A 163 9.43 -8.42 17.35
CA TYR A 163 10.10 -7.25 16.83
C TYR A 163 9.12 -6.08 16.82
N SER A 164 9.65 -4.87 16.96
CA SER A 164 8.96 -3.62 16.68
C SER A 164 9.83 -2.74 15.79
N PHE A 165 9.23 -1.76 15.11
CA PHE A 165 10.01 -0.82 14.31
C PHE A 165 10.72 0.20 15.22
N ASP A 166 12.01 0.39 15.00
CA ASP A 166 12.76 1.55 15.54
C ASP A 166 12.35 2.78 14.73
N LEU A 167 11.42 3.58 15.26
CA LEU A 167 10.86 4.72 14.54
C LEU A 167 11.92 5.75 14.12
N LYS A 168 12.96 5.93 14.94
CA LYS A 168 14.03 6.88 14.63
C LYS A 168 14.79 6.44 13.37
N ASN A 169 15.21 5.18 13.33
CA ASN A 169 15.92 4.64 12.17
C ASN A 169 14.98 4.46 10.96
N TYR A 170 13.72 4.12 11.21
CA TYR A 170 12.69 3.99 10.17
C TYR A 170 12.44 5.32 9.46
N GLU A 171 12.24 6.41 10.20
CA GLU A 171 12.03 7.75 9.64
C GLU A 171 13.25 8.28 8.90
N ALA A 172 14.47 7.98 9.40
CA ALA A 172 15.70 8.28 8.68
C ALA A 172 15.77 7.52 7.34
N ALA A 173 15.47 6.22 7.36
CA ALA A 173 15.44 5.39 6.16
C ALA A 173 14.31 5.75 5.18
N LEU A 174 13.19 6.34 5.63
CA LEU A 174 12.17 6.90 4.73
C LEU A 174 12.70 8.08 3.91
N LYS A 175 13.54 8.93 4.53
CA LYS A 175 14.12 10.13 3.89
C LYS A 175 15.31 9.79 3.00
N GLU A 176 16.18 8.89 3.46
CA GLU A 176 17.46 8.59 2.82
C GLU A 176 17.40 7.34 1.92
N GLY A 177 16.36 6.51 2.07
CA GLY A 177 16.30 5.17 1.51
C GLY A 177 17.11 4.15 2.32
N PHE A 178 16.97 2.87 1.97
CA PHE A 178 17.78 1.81 2.54
C PHE A 178 19.23 1.91 2.06
N LYS A 179 20.17 1.82 3.00
CA LYS A 179 21.59 1.63 2.68
C LYS A 179 21.77 0.23 2.07
N GLY A 180 21.96 0.17 0.75
CA GLY A 180 22.37 -1.04 0.03
C GLY A 180 21.34 -1.68 -0.92
N GLY A 181 20.13 -1.12 -1.05
CA GLY A 181 19.09 -1.65 -1.96
C GLY A 181 18.71 -3.12 -1.71
N TRP A 182 17.76 -3.62 -2.48
CA TRP A 182 17.45 -5.06 -2.54
C TRP A 182 18.26 -5.76 -3.64
#